data_AF-A0A927U2T5-F1
#
_entry.id   AF-A0A927U2T5-F1
#
_cell.length_a   1.000
_cell.length_b   1.000
_cell.length_c   1.000
_cell.angle_alpha   90.00
_cell.angle_beta   90.00
_cell.angle_gamma   90.00
#
_symmetry.space_group_name_H-M   'P 1'
#
loop_
_entity.id
_entity.type
_entity.pdbx_description
1 polymer ?
#
loop_
_entity_poly.entity_id
_entity_poly.type
_entity_poly.pdbx_seq_one_letter_code
_entity_poly.pdbx_strand_id
1 'polypeptide(L)'
;MTLINAIISLIGAVISGVLATIITIFINHKNEIMREKKTVVAEIFGYRFLLNRQRDAEKFYAALNRVPIVFHDDEEVLQAYEELLANSLIKDWNERGKKMNDSLVTLLKALCKATGIKCNDWNDSKVLNVFGV
;
A
#
# COMPACT_ATOMS: atom_id res chain seq x y z
N MET A 1 -14.38 53.48 -6.34
CA MET A 1 -13.87 52.51 -5.34
C MET A 1 -13.13 53.29 -4.27
N THR A 2 -13.48 53.12 -3.00
CA THR A 2 -12.76 53.77 -1.91
C THR A 2 -11.42 53.07 -1.68
N LEU A 3 -10.41 53.80 -1.19
CA LEU A 3 -9.10 53.25 -0.82
C LEU A 3 -9.23 52.04 0.14
N ILE A 4 -10.21 52.10 1.04
CA ILE A 4 -10.55 51.04 2.00
C ILE A 4 -10.98 49.75 1.27
N ASN A 5 -11.82 49.84 0.23
CA ASN A 5 -12.25 48.67 -0.53
C ASN A 5 -11.10 48.01 -1.30
N ALA A 6 -10.16 48.81 -1.80
CA ALA A 6 -8.96 48.29 -2.46
C ALA A 6 -8.05 47.54 -1.48
N ILE A 7 -7.85 48.06 -0.26
CA ILE A 7 -7.06 47.40 0.79
C ILE A 7 -7.71 46.08 1.23
N ILE A 8 -9.03 46.07 1.45
CA ILE A 8 -9.76 44.85 1.81
C ILE A 8 -9.64 43.79 0.72
N SER A 9 -9.79 44.19 -0.55
CA SER A 9 -9.66 43.28 -1.69
C SER A 9 -8.25 42.70 -1.81
N LEU A 10 -7.22 43.52 -1.59
CA LEU A 10 -5.82 43.07 -1.59
C LEU A 10 -5.54 42.06 -0.48
N ILE A 11 -5.99 42.33 0.75
CA ILE A 11 -5.84 41.41 1.88
C ILE A 11 -6.56 40.09 1.60
N GLY A 12 -7.78 40.14 1.05
CA GLY A 12 -8.54 38.96 0.66
C GLY A 12 -7.81 38.11 -0.39
N ALA A 13 -7.22 38.73 -1.41
CA ALA A 13 -6.45 38.05 -2.44
C ALA A 13 -5.20 37.35 -1.86
N VAL A 14 -4.49 38.01 -0.95
CA VAL A 14 -3.30 37.43 -0.29
C VAL A 14 -3.69 36.25 0.59
N ILE A 15 -4.72 36.38 1.44
CA ILE A 15 -5.19 35.29 2.31
C ILE A 15 -5.66 34.10 1.48
N SER A 16 -6.41 34.34 0.40
CA SER A 16 -6.88 33.29 -0.51
C SER A 16 -5.71 32.52 -1.14
N GLY A 17 -4.67 33.22 -1.61
CA GLY A 17 -3.47 32.60 -2.16
C GLY A 17 -2.72 31.73 -1.15
N VAL A 18 -2.57 32.21 0.10
CA VAL A 18 -1.94 31.43 1.18
C VAL A 18 -2.76 30.18 1.50
N LEU A 19 -4.09 30.31 1.64
CA LEU A 19 -4.96 29.19 1.95
C LEU A 19 -4.92 28.12 0.85
N ALA A 20 -4.98 28.54 -0.42
CA ALA A 20 -4.89 27.64 -1.56
C ALA A 20 -3.55 26.86 -1.57
N THR A 21 -2.46 27.54 -1.21
CA THR A 21 -1.13 26.92 -1.13
C THR A 21 -1.08 25.86 -0.03
N ILE A 22 -1.61 26.15 1.17
CA ILE A 22 -1.66 25.19 2.30
C ILE A 22 -2.47 23.95 1.91
N ILE A 23 -3.65 24.14 1.33
CA ILE A 23 -4.51 23.03 0.87
C ILE A 23 -3.77 22.18 -0.18
N THR A 24 -3.10 22.84 -1.12
CA THR A 24 -2.33 22.16 -2.18
C THR A 24 -1.21 21.30 -1.61
N ILE A 25 -0.44 21.83 -0.65
CA ILE A 25 0.64 21.08 0.01
C ILE A 25 0.08 19.85 0.72
N PHE A 26 -1.03 19.98 1.44
CA PHE A 26 -1.66 18.87 2.14
C PHE A 26 -2.12 17.76 1.18
N ILE A 27 -2.78 18.13 0.07
CA ILE A 27 -3.22 17.18 -0.95
C ILE A 27 -2.01 16.50 -1.61
N ASN A 28 -0.96 17.24 -1.94
CA ASN A 28 0.24 16.69 -2.55
C ASN A 28 0.95 15.71 -1.63
N HIS A 29 1.08 16.03 -0.34
CA HIS A 29 1.67 15.14 0.64
C HIS A 29 0.90 13.83 0.77
N LYS A 30 -0.45 13.92 0.84
CA LYS A 30 -1.31 12.71 0.85
C LYS A 30 -1.18 11.88 -0.43
N ASN A 31 -1.08 12.54 -1.58
CA ASN A 31 -0.90 11.87 -2.86
C ASN A 31 0.46 11.18 -2.99
N GLU A 32 1.52 11.78 -2.42
CA GLU A 32 2.87 11.21 -2.37
C GLU A 32 2.89 9.92 -1.54
N ILE A 33 2.36 9.96 -0.32
CA ILE A 33 2.23 8.75 0.53
C ILE A 33 1.44 7.65 -0.19
N MET A 34 0.30 8.02 -0.79
CA MET A 34 -0.52 7.05 -1.56
C MET A 34 0.23 6.51 -2.77
N ARG A 35 1.09 7.30 -3.42
CA ARG A 35 1.92 6.87 -4.55
C ARG A 35 2.99 5.88 -4.10
N GLU A 36 3.62 6.08 -2.95
CA GLU A 36 4.57 5.14 -2.36
C GLU A 36 3.89 3.81 -2.00
N LYS A 37 2.74 3.87 -1.32
CA LYS A 37 1.91 2.68 -1.02
C LYS A 37 1.60 1.89 -2.29
N LYS A 38 1.10 2.56 -3.34
CA LYS A 38 0.81 1.93 -4.64
C LYS A 38 2.05 1.35 -5.32
N THR A 39 3.21 1.96 -5.14
CA THR A 39 4.47 1.48 -5.71
C THR A 39 4.89 0.16 -5.06
N VAL A 40 4.87 0.08 -3.73
CA VAL A 40 5.16 -1.16 -3.00
C VAL A 40 4.18 -2.26 -3.38
N VAL A 41 2.88 -1.93 -3.46
CA VAL A 41 1.85 -2.88 -3.90
C VAL A 41 2.13 -3.40 -5.31
N ALA A 42 2.44 -2.50 -6.26
CA ALA A 42 2.78 -2.89 -7.62
C ALA A 42 4.04 -3.77 -7.69
N GLU A 43 5.07 -3.51 -6.88
CA GLU A 43 6.27 -4.35 -6.78
C GLU A 43 5.94 -5.74 -6.24
N ILE A 44 5.20 -5.85 -5.15
CA ILE A 44 4.78 -7.14 -4.57
C ILE A 44 3.99 -7.95 -5.61
N PHE A 45 2.99 -7.33 -6.23
CA PHE A 45 2.19 -8.00 -7.25
C PHE A 45 2.96 -8.29 -8.54
N GLY A 46 3.96 -7.49 -8.87
CA GLY A 46 4.84 -7.68 -10.02
C GLY A 46 5.83 -8.81 -9.80
N TYR A 47 6.32 -9.01 -8.58
CA TYR A 47 7.31 -10.03 -8.22
C TYR A 47 6.72 -11.33 -7.67
N ARG A 48 5.40 -11.40 -7.42
CA ARG A 48 4.77 -12.60 -6.83
C ARG A 48 4.98 -13.90 -7.62
N PHE A 49 5.30 -13.84 -8.92
CA PHE A 49 5.66 -15.03 -9.70
C PHE A 49 6.97 -15.70 -9.24
N LEU A 50 7.79 -14.98 -8.47
CA LEU A 50 9.04 -15.48 -7.91
C LEU A 50 8.83 -16.35 -6.68
N LEU A 51 7.64 -16.37 -6.09
CA LEU A 51 7.31 -17.26 -4.95
C LEU A 51 7.58 -18.73 -5.26
N ASN A 52 7.39 -19.15 -6.51
CA ASN A 52 7.59 -20.54 -6.95
C ASN A 52 8.96 -20.75 -7.60
N ARG A 53 9.84 -19.74 -7.68
CA ARG A 53 11.17 -19.84 -8.28
C ARG A 53 12.24 -19.74 -7.19
N GLN A 54 13.16 -20.71 -7.16
CA GLN A 54 14.30 -20.70 -6.22
C GLN A 54 15.30 -19.55 -6.47
N ARG A 55 15.28 -18.92 -7.66
CA ARG A 55 16.16 -17.81 -8.01
C ARG A 55 15.39 -16.50 -8.02
N ASP A 56 16.04 -15.44 -7.55
CA ASP A 56 15.58 -14.03 -7.55
C ASP A 56 14.43 -13.65 -6.60
N ALA A 57 13.99 -14.55 -5.71
CA ALA A 57 12.95 -14.27 -4.71
C ALA A 57 13.27 -13.08 -3.77
N GLU A 58 14.54 -12.66 -3.70
CA GLU A 58 15.00 -11.49 -2.96
C GLU A 58 14.21 -10.21 -3.31
N LYS A 59 13.84 -10.00 -4.59
CA LYS A 59 13.06 -8.82 -4.99
C LYS A 59 11.66 -8.82 -4.37
N PHE A 60 11.04 -10.00 -4.29
CA PHE A 60 9.75 -10.16 -3.66
C PHE A 60 9.84 -9.93 -2.15
N TYR A 61 10.83 -10.53 -1.49
CA TYR A 61 11.05 -10.32 -0.05
C TYR A 61 11.43 -8.88 0.29
N ALA A 62 12.24 -8.22 -0.53
CA ALA A 62 12.58 -6.81 -0.38
C ALA A 62 11.33 -5.92 -0.45
N ALA A 63 10.41 -6.20 -1.38
CA ALA A 63 9.15 -5.47 -1.47
C ALA A 63 8.23 -5.75 -0.27
N LEU A 64 8.12 -7.00 0.18
CA LEU A 64 7.36 -7.36 1.39
C LEU A 64 7.91 -6.69 2.66
N ASN A 65 9.22 -6.64 2.85
CA ASN A 65 9.85 -6.04 4.03
C ASN A 65 9.60 -4.52 4.13
N ARG A 66 9.21 -3.86 3.04
CA ARG A 66 8.83 -2.45 3.03
C ARG A 66 7.41 -2.22 3.55
N VAL A 67 6.55 -3.25 3.56
CA VAL A 67 5.14 -3.15 3.99
C VAL A 67 4.99 -2.50 5.38
N PRO A 68 5.63 -2.99 6.45
CA PRO A 68 5.43 -2.41 7.78
C PRO A 68 5.89 -0.95 7.90
N ILE A 69 6.79 -0.51 7.03
CA ILE A 69 7.30 0.87 7.01
C ILE A 69 6.35 1.78 6.22
N VAL A 70 5.92 1.36 5.03
CA VAL A 70 5.10 2.18 4.11
C VAL A 70 3.62 2.19 4.51
N PHE A 71 3.16 1.15 5.21
CA PHE A 71 1.81 1.02 5.75
C PHE A 71 1.78 1.15 7.28
N HIS A 72 2.71 1.91 7.86
CA HIS A 72 2.82 2.09 9.31
C HIS A 72 1.56 2.69 9.97
N ASP A 73 0.69 3.31 9.18
CA ASP A 73 -0.57 3.96 9.58
C ASP A 73 -1.81 3.10 9.27
N ASP A 74 -1.64 1.87 8.77
CA ASP A 74 -2.72 0.96 8.37
C ASP A 74 -2.71 -0.32 9.22
N GLU A 75 -3.48 -0.32 10.30
CA GLU A 75 -3.53 -1.43 11.27
C GLU A 75 -3.96 -2.76 10.64
N GLU A 76 -4.86 -2.74 9.65
CA GLU A 76 -5.34 -3.94 8.97
C GLU A 76 -4.23 -4.59 8.14
N VAL A 77 -3.44 -3.78 7.43
CA VAL A 77 -2.25 -4.27 6.71
C VAL A 77 -1.20 -4.80 7.66
N LEU A 78 -0.93 -4.11 8.78
CA LEU A 78 0.07 -4.54 9.76
C LEU A 78 -0.32 -5.86 10.42
N GLN A 79 -1.57 -6.03 10.82
CA GLN A 79 -2.07 -7.29 11.38
C GLN A 79 -1.94 -8.46 10.40
N ALA A 80 -2.32 -8.25 9.13
CA ALA A 80 -2.18 -9.28 8.11
C ALA A 80 -0.71 -9.64 7.82
N TYR A 81 0.20 -8.65 7.91
CA TYR A 81 1.64 -8.86 7.75
C TYR A 81 2.22 -9.66 8.92
N GLU A 82 1.85 -9.33 10.16
CA GLU A 82 2.26 -10.08 11.35
C GLU A 82 1.76 -11.53 11.33
N GLU A 83 0.52 -11.75 10.89
CA GLU A 83 -0.04 -13.10 10.71
C GLU A 83 0.75 -13.92 9.67
N LEU A 84 1.15 -13.29 8.56
CA LEU A 84 2.02 -13.92 7.57
C LEU A 84 3.37 -14.34 8.17
N LEU A 85 4.00 -13.46 8.94
CA LEU A 85 5.25 -13.77 9.62
C LEU A 85 5.07 -14.88 10.66
N ALA A 86 4.03 -14.82 11.49
CA ALA A 86 3.74 -15.85 12.48
C ALA A 86 3.53 -17.23 11.84
N ASN A 87 2.75 -17.29 10.74
CA ASN A 87 2.51 -18.52 10.00
C ASN A 87 3.78 -19.08 9.34
N SER A 88 4.75 -18.23 9.00
CA SER A 88 6.04 -18.68 8.44
C SER A 88 6.92 -19.47 9.42
N LEU A 89 6.67 -19.30 10.73
CA LEU A 89 7.42 -19.94 11.81
C LEU A 89 6.83 -21.31 12.23
N ILE A 90 5.72 -21.73 11.62
CA ILE A 90 5.10 -23.03 11.89
C ILE A 90 6.07 -24.16 11.54
N LYS A 91 6.24 -25.11 12.47
CA LYS A 91 7.18 -26.23 12.30
C LYS A 91 6.68 -27.30 11.32
N ASP A 92 5.38 -27.58 11.34
CA ASP A 92 4.77 -28.54 10.42
C ASP A 92 4.75 -27.98 9.00
N TRP A 93 5.36 -28.70 8.06
CA TRP A 93 5.55 -28.19 6.69
C TRP A 93 4.24 -28.09 5.90
N ASN A 94 3.32 -29.03 6.08
CA ASN A 94 2.03 -29.06 5.37
C ASN A 94 1.10 -27.96 5.89
N GLU A 95 1.02 -27.83 7.21
CA GLU A 95 0.24 -26.79 7.87
C GLU A 95 0.80 -25.40 7.55
N ARG A 96 2.13 -25.23 7.59
CA ARG A 96 2.81 -23.98 7.23
C ARG A 96 2.47 -23.55 5.82
N GLY A 97 2.60 -24.45 4.83
CA GLY A 97 2.33 -24.11 3.43
C GLY A 97 0.91 -23.60 3.23
N LYS A 98 -0.08 -24.27 3.84
CA LYS A 98 -1.48 -23.87 3.76
C LYS A 98 -1.71 -22.51 4.44
N LYS A 99 -1.31 -22.36 5.70
CA LYS A 99 -1.54 -21.14 6.49
C LYS A 99 -0.78 -19.93 5.95
N MET A 100 0.44 -20.11 5.42
CA MET A 100 1.18 -19.04 4.76
C MET A 100 0.51 -18.58 3.48
N ASN A 101 -0.05 -19.50 2.68
CA ASN A 101 -0.78 -19.14 1.47
C ASN A 101 -2.04 -18.34 1.82
N ASP A 102 -2.80 -18.80 2.81
CA ASP A 102 -4.01 -18.12 3.28
C ASP A 102 -3.68 -16.71 3.81
N SER A 103 -2.68 -16.57 4.68
CA SER A 103 -2.28 -15.26 5.22
C SER A 103 -1.63 -14.35 4.17
N LEU A 104 -0.90 -14.89 3.19
CA LEU A 104 -0.40 -14.10 2.07
C LEU A 104 -1.55 -13.53 1.25
N VAL A 105 -2.59 -14.31 0.97
CA VAL A 105 -3.78 -13.81 0.27
C VAL A 105 -4.48 -12.72 1.09
N THR A 106 -4.61 -12.92 2.40
CA THR A 106 -5.18 -11.90 3.31
C THR A 106 -4.39 -10.60 3.25
N LEU A 107 -3.05 -10.66 3.35
CA LEU A 107 -2.18 -9.49 3.23
C LEU A 107 -2.36 -8.78 1.88
N LEU A 108 -2.40 -9.54 0.78
CA LEU A 108 -2.56 -8.98 -0.56
C LEU A 108 -3.94 -8.29 -0.74
N LYS A 109 -5.00 -8.81 -0.12
CA LYS A 109 -6.32 -8.17 -0.10
C LYS A 109 -6.31 -6.89 0.75
N ALA A 110 -5.67 -6.91 1.92
CA ALA A 110 -5.52 -5.73 2.79
C ALA A 110 -4.75 -4.61 2.08
N LEU A 111 -3.64 -4.93 1.42
CA LEU A 111 -2.85 -3.97 0.63
C LEU A 111 -3.63 -3.31 -0.51
N CYS A 112 -4.46 -4.09 -1.22
CA CYS A 112 -5.34 -3.57 -2.26
C CYS A 112 -6.39 -2.63 -1.69
N LYS A 113 -7.03 -2.99 -0.57
CA LYS A 113 -8.00 -2.14 0.14
C LYS A 113 -7.36 -0.82 0.58
N ALA A 114 -6.19 -0.88 1.21
CA ALA A 114 -5.41 0.27 1.68
C ALA A 114 -5.04 1.26 0.56
N THR A 115 -4.89 0.77 -0.68
CA THR A 115 -4.53 1.58 -1.85
C THR A 115 -5.72 1.94 -2.75
N GLY A 116 -6.94 1.54 -2.37
CA GLY A 116 -8.16 1.76 -3.16
C GLY A 116 -8.24 0.93 -4.44
N ILE A 117 -7.45 -0.15 -4.54
CA ILE A 117 -7.50 -1.11 -5.65
C ILE A 117 -8.58 -2.13 -5.35
N LYS A 118 -9.53 -2.30 -6.28
CA LYS A 118 -10.58 -3.33 -6.15
C LYS A 118 -9.99 -4.72 -6.40
N CYS A 119 -9.96 -5.55 -5.37
CA CYS A 119 -9.46 -6.93 -5.43
C CYS A 119 -10.47 -7.99 -4.97
N ASN A 120 -11.74 -7.60 -4.77
CA ASN A 120 -12.78 -8.48 -4.21
C ASN A 120 -13.05 -9.72 -5.07
N ASP A 121 -12.79 -9.64 -6.37
CA ASP A 121 -13.02 -10.73 -7.33
C ASP A 121 -11.78 -11.65 -7.50
N TRP A 122 -10.73 -11.42 -6.71
CA TRP A 122 -9.50 -12.20 -6.78
C TRP A 122 -9.65 -13.44 -5.91
N ASN A 123 -9.90 -14.59 -6.55
CA ASN A 123 -9.87 -15.87 -5.86
C ASN A 123 -8.42 -16.26 -5.50
N ASP A 124 -8.27 -17.07 -4.46
CA ASP A 124 -6.97 -17.47 -3.91
C ASP A 124 -6.07 -18.12 -4.99
N SER A 125 -6.70 -18.80 -5.97
CA SER A 125 -6.03 -19.34 -7.16
C SER A 125 -5.43 -18.25 -8.07
N LYS A 126 -6.10 -17.13 -8.36
CA LYS A 126 -5.54 -16.03 -9.20
C LYS A 126 -4.43 -15.24 -8.51
N VAL A 127 -4.45 -15.21 -7.18
CA VAL A 127 -3.45 -14.53 -6.38
C VAL A 127 -2.16 -15.35 -6.32
N LEU A 128 -2.27 -16.67 -6.15
CA LEU A 128 -1.14 -17.60 -5.97
C LEU A 128 -0.67 -18.26 -7.28
N ASN A 129 -1.55 -18.53 -8.26
CA ASN A 129 -1.21 -19.09 -9.57
C ASN A 129 -1.10 -17.99 -10.63
N VAL A 130 0.09 -17.42 -10.75
CA VAL A 130 0.30 -16.26 -11.64
C VAL A 130 0.93 -16.71 -12.96
N PHE A 131 1.71 -17.78 -12.93
CA PHE A 131 2.20 -18.51 -14.10
C PHE A 131 2.41 -19.99 -13.76
N GLY A 132 1.36 -20.65 -13.23
CA GLY A 132 1.41 -22.07 -12.95
C GLY A 132 1.57 -22.88 -14.23
N VAL A 133 2.82 -23.25 -14.53
CA VAL A 133 3.18 -24.52 -15.14
C VAL A 133 4.04 -25.25 -14.12
#